data_AF-A0A415DFZ2-F1
#
_entry.id   AF-A0A415DFZ2-F1
#
_cell.length_a   1.000
_cell.length_b   1.000
_cell.length_c   1.000
_cell.angle_alpha   90.00
_cell.angle_beta   90.00
_cell.angle_gamma   90.00
#
_symmetry.space_group_name_H-M   'P 1'
#
loop_
_entity.id
_entity.type
_entity.pdbx_description
1 polymer ?
#
loop_
_entity_poly.entity_id
_entity_poly.type
_entity_poly.pdbx_seq_one_letter_code
_entity_poly.pdbx_strand_id
1 'polypeptide(L)'
;MKASAYIRNFFDAVKGVKQTGRKSKLLAKQPIDRVKMEIGNLTKAVENALDPVNSDRMDLLTMYENSWKDSQVIAEREKAESYLITEPFEVLEGEAVNKEKTRLFERPWFTHFITIAMYTDFWEYTIAEFQEQDEKGEFTDVKVFPRKHVRPFEKQIVINPSDREGISYDGKEFDFFLLPLGDPENPGKLESITREVIWKTFARSDWSEYNERFGKPLLDFAIDTTNEEEVKEKEEMAANFGTNGWIIRDVEEDVNIVQTASRASAENFKDMALFCDDQIAKLMNGQTGTSDEKSF
;
A
#
# COMPACT_ATOMS: atom_id res chain seq x y z
N MET A 1 -43.66 18.54 -25.38
CA MET A 1 -42.29 17.99 -25.30
C MET A 1 -41.97 17.70 -23.86
N LYS A 2 -41.85 16.43 -23.47
CA LYS A 2 -41.44 16.05 -22.10
C LYS A 2 -39.92 16.18 -22.02
N ALA A 3 -39.41 17.14 -21.25
CA ALA A 3 -37.99 17.20 -20.91
C ALA A 3 -37.57 15.87 -20.26
N SER A 4 -36.48 15.28 -20.78
CA SER A 4 -35.88 14.02 -20.34
C SER A 4 -35.71 14.01 -18.81
N ALA A 5 -36.08 12.90 -18.16
CA ALA A 5 -35.96 12.73 -16.71
C ALA A 5 -34.53 12.97 -16.20
N TYR A 6 -33.52 12.73 -17.06
CA TYR A 6 -32.12 13.03 -16.79
C TYR A 6 -31.83 14.52 -16.54
N ILE A 7 -32.47 15.43 -17.29
CA ILE A 7 -32.26 16.87 -17.13
C ILE A 7 -32.94 17.37 -15.85
N ARG A 8 -34.06 16.77 -15.45
CA ARG A 8 -34.75 17.13 -14.19
C ARG A 8 -33.92 16.73 -12.96
N ASN A 9 -33.33 15.54 -12.94
CA ASN A 9 -32.48 15.09 -11.84
C ASN A 9 -31.20 15.93 -11.69
N PHE A 10 -30.62 16.40 -12.80
CA PHE A 10 -29.48 17.34 -12.75
C PHE A 10 -29.83 18.67 -12.06
N PHE A 11 -31.02 19.21 -12.32
CA PHE A 11 -31.49 20.44 -11.68
C PHE A 11 -31.95 20.25 -10.24
N ASP A 12 -32.39 19.06 -9.84
CA ASP A 12 -32.81 18.78 -8.46
C ASP A 12 -31.61 18.59 -7.52
N ALA A 13 -30.47 18.08 -8.00
CA ALA A 13 -29.21 18.13 -7.26
C ALA A 13 -28.68 19.56 -7.04
N VAL A 14 -28.99 20.48 -7.95
CA VAL A 14 -28.68 21.92 -7.83
C VAL A 14 -29.65 22.64 -6.87
N LYS A 15 -30.75 22.01 -6.45
CA LYS A 15 -31.80 22.62 -5.62
C LYS A 15 -31.85 22.17 -4.16
N GLY A 16 -30.76 21.63 -3.61
CA GLY A 16 -30.60 21.48 -2.15
C GLY A 16 -31.67 20.64 -1.45
N VAL A 17 -32.38 19.76 -2.18
CA VAL A 17 -33.25 18.77 -1.54
C VAL A 17 -32.33 17.71 -0.92
N LYS A 18 -32.20 17.75 0.41
CA LYS A 18 -31.38 16.82 1.21
C LYS A 18 -31.79 15.36 0.92
N GLN A 19 -31.15 14.74 -0.07
CA GLN A 19 -31.19 13.28 -0.23
C GLN A 19 -30.52 12.67 1.00
N THR A 20 -31.31 11.84 1.69
CA THR A 20 -31.06 11.36 3.04
C THR A 20 -29.94 10.31 3.06
N GLY A 21 -28.74 10.74 3.42
CA GLY A 21 -27.64 9.92 3.93
C GLY A 21 -26.65 9.39 2.89
N ARG A 22 -25.37 9.68 3.09
CA ARG A 22 -24.25 9.02 2.39
C ARG A 22 -24.26 7.52 2.66
N LYS A 23 -24.04 6.70 1.63
CA LYS A 23 -24.13 5.24 1.74
C LYS A 23 -23.05 4.68 2.64
N SER A 24 -21.89 5.33 2.71
CA SER A 24 -20.82 4.94 3.64
C SER A 24 -21.25 4.98 5.12
N LYS A 25 -22.24 5.81 5.49
CA LYS A 25 -22.75 5.88 6.87
C LYS A 25 -23.54 4.65 7.29
N LEU A 26 -23.95 3.81 6.34
CA LEU A 26 -24.65 2.55 6.62
C LEU A 26 -23.68 1.43 6.99
N LEU A 27 -22.38 1.61 6.76
CA LEU A 27 -21.38 0.56 6.91
C LEU A 27 -20.93 0.44 8.36
N ALA A 28 -20.86 -0.78 8.87
CA ALA A 28 -20.29 -1.05 10.18
C ALA A 28 -18.76 -1.09 10.11
N LYS A 29 -18.10 -0.60 11.17
CA LYS A 29 -16.63 -0.71 11.30
C LYS A 29 -16.24 -2.19 11.38
N GLN A 30 -15.35 -2.60 10.50
CA GLN A 30 -14.87 -3.98 10.43
C GLN A 30 -13.62 -4.19 11.29
N PRO A 31 -13.37 -5.42 11.76
CA PRO A 31 -12.08 -5.79 12.32
C PRO A 31 -10.97 -5.67 11.26
N ILE A 32 -9.72 -5.66 11.73
CA ILE A 32 -8.56 -5.64 10.83
C ILE A 32 -8.36 -7.06 10.28
N ASP A 33 -8.49 -7.19 8.95
CA ASP A 33 -8.19 -8.43 8.25
C ASP A 33 -6.67 -8.71 8.27
N ARG A 34 -6.32 -9.98 8.27
CA ARG A 34 -4.92 -10.42 8.25
C ARG A 34 -4.72 -11.37 7.09
N VAL A 35 -3.75 -11.03 6.25
CA VAL A 35 -3.32 -11.85 5.11
C VAL A 35 -1.82 -12.01 5.18
N LYS A 36 -1.33 -13.19 4.83
CA LYS A 36 0.11 -13.46 4.78
C LYS A 36 0.67 -12.94 3.45
N MET A 37 1.64 -12.04 3.53
CA MET A 37 2.24 -11.36 2.38
C MET A 37 3.21 -12.29 1.63
N GLU A 38 2.68 -13.14 0.75
CA GLU A 38 3.45 -14.10 -0.06
C GLU A 38 3.01 -14.03 -1.52
N ILE A 39 3.94 -14.29 -2.45
CA ILE A 39 3.66 -14.26 -3.90
C ILE A 39 2.53 -15.23 -4.27
N GLY A 40 2.53 -16.44 -3.71
CA GLY A 40 1.48 -17.41 -3.97
C GLY A 40 0.10 -16.96 -3.48
N ASN A 41 0.03 -16.17 -2.40
CA ASN A 41 -1.22 -15.61 -1.91
C ASN A 41 -1.66 -14.41 -2.75
N LEU A 42 -0.71 -13.57 -3.19
CA LEU A 42 -0.99 -12.46 -4.11
C LEU A 42 -1.61 -12.97 -5.41
N THR A 43 -0.98 -13.98 -6.04
CA THR A 43 -1.50 -14.56 -7.30
C THR A 43 -2.92 -15.07 -7.13
N LYS A 44 -3.19 -15.84 -6.08
CA LYS A 44 -4.56 -16.32 -5.78
C LYS A 44 -5.54 -15.19 -5.51
N ALA A 45 -5.11 -14.17 -4.78
CA ALA A 45 -5.95 -13.02 -4.46
C ALA A 45 -6.34 -12.22 -5.71
N VAL A 46 -5.41 -12.06 -6.66
CA VAL A 46 -5.68 -11.45 -7.97
C VAL A 46 -6.65 -12.32 -8.78
N GLU A 47 -6.40 -13.62 -8.89
CA GLU A 47 -7.29 -14.55 -9.59
C GLU A 47 -8.72 -14.52 -9.03
N ASN A 48 -8.87 -14.52 -7.71
CA ASN A 48 -10.16 -14.43 -7.03
C ASN A 48 -10.84 -13.06 -7.23
N ALA A 49 -10.07 -11.97 -7.23
CA ALA A 49 -10.61 -10.63 -7.44
C ALA A 49 -11.12 -10.42 -8.87
N LEU A 50 -10.48 -11.06 -9.85
CA LEU A 50 -10.82 -10.96 -11.27
C LEU A 50 -11.85 -12.01 -11.72
N ASP A 51 -12.32 -12.90 -10.85
CA ASP A 51 -13.39 -13.84 -11.18
C ASP A 51 -14.71 -13.05 -11.41
N PRO A 52 -15.25 -13.03 -12.64
CA PRO A 52 -16.44 -12.23 -12.95
C PRO A 52 -17.74 -12.84 -12.39
N VAL A 53 -17.70 -14.10 -11.92
CA VAL A 53 -18.87 -14.82 -11.38
C VAL A 53 -18.90 -14.74 -9.86
N ASN A 54 -17.74 -14.89 -9.21
CA ASN A 54 -17.62 -14.86 -7.75
C ASN A 54 -16.41 -14.04 -7.30
N SER A 55 -16.36 -12.77 -7.70
CA SER A 55 -15.26 -11.87 -7.35
C SER A 55 -15.13 -11.73 -5.82
N ASP A 56 -13.99 -12.15 -5.28
CA ASP A 56 -13.59 -11.87 -3.89
C ASP A 56 -12.30 -11.06 -3.86
N ARG A 57 -12.44 -9.81 -3.40
CA ARG A 57 -11.37 -8.81 -3.37
C ARG A 57 -10.75 -8.64 -1.98
N MET A 58 -11.20 -9.39 -0.96
CA MET A 58 -10.83 -9.14 0.44
C MET A 58 -9.34 -9.31 0.70
N ASP A 59 -8.76 -10.41 0.26
CA ASP A 59 -7.33 -10.68 0.40
C ASP A 59 -6.51 -9.68 -0.43
N LEU A 60 -6.90 -9.43 -1.68
CA LEU A 60 -6.19 -8.50 -2.57
C LEU A 60 -6.13 -7.09 -1.95
N LEU A 61 -7.27 -6.56 -1.52
CA LEU A 61 -7.36 -5.25 -0.90
C LEU A 61 -6.57 -5.19 0.40
N THR A 62 -6.56 -6.25 1.20
CA THR A 62 -5.77 -6.30 2.45
C THR A 62 -4.27 -6.35 2.17
N MET A 63 -3.84 -7.06 1.11
CA MET A 63 -2.44 -7.05 0.68
C MET A 63 -2.03 -5.66 0.17
N TYR A 64 -2.88 -5.00 -0.61
CA TYR A 64 -2.66 -3.65 -1.09
C TYR A 64 -2.58 -2.64 0.06
N GLU A 65 -3.51 -2.70 1.02
CA GLU A 65 -3.49 -1.87 2.24
C GLU A 65 -2.19 -2.05 3.05
N ASN A 66 -1.61 -3.25 3.05
CA ASN A 66 -0.34 -3.50 3.72
C ASN A 66 0.85 -2.97 2.93
N SER A 67 0.87 -3.17 1.60
CA SER A 67 1.90 -2.58 0.72
C SER A 67 1.85 -1.05 0.71
N TRP A 68 0.67 -0.45 0.88
CA TRP A 68 0.49 1.01 0.96
C TRP A 68 1.13 1.65 2.20
N LYS A 69 1.56 0.84 3.17
CA LYS A 69 2.28 1.25 4.39
C LYS A 69 3.80 1.10 4.26
N ASP A 70 4.30 0.56 3.16
CA ASP A 70 5.74 0.45 2.92
C ASP A 70 6.37 1.84 2.81
N SER A 71 7.57 2.02 3.38
CA SER A 71 8.23 3.32 3.46
C SER A 71 8.55 3.93 2.10
N GLN A 72 8.91 3.10 1.12
CA GLN A 72 9.23 3.57 -0.23
C GLN A 72 7.96 3.94 -0.98
N VAL A 73 6.90 3.12 -0.84
CA VAL A 73 5.58 3.43 -1.41
C VAL A 73 5.05 4.75 -0.84
N ILE A 74 5.18 5.00 0.46
CA ILE A 74 4.77 6.26 1.09
C ILE A 74 5.56 7.44 0.50
N ALA A 75 6.88 7.35 0.40
CA ALA A 75 7.71 8.44 -0.10
C ALA A 75 7.38 8.82 -1.55
N GLU A 76 7.27 7.82 -2.43
CA GLU A 76 6.96 8.03 -3.84
C GLU A 76 5.52 8.51 -4.05
N ARG A 77 4.59 8.09 -3.18
CA ARG A 77 3.22 8.58 -3.11
C ARG A 77 3.15 10.07 -2.78
N GLU A 78 3.77 10.48 -1.68
CA GLU A 78 3.75 11.88 -1.21
C GLU A 78 4.36 12.83 -2.24
N LYS A 79 5.37 12.36 -2.98
CA LYS A 79 5.95 13.07 -4.12
C LYS A 79 4.95 13.25 -5.26
N ALA A 80 4.25 12.18 -5.67
CA ALA A 80 3.23 12.25 -6.70
C ALA A 80 2.09 13.20 -6.32
N GLU A 81 1.60 13.15 -5.07
CA GLU A 81 0.59 14.08 -4.56
C GLU A 81 1.08 15.52 -4.63
N SER A 82 2.31 15.78 -4.20
CA SER A 82 2.87 17.13 -4.20
C SER A 82 2.88 17.74 -5.60
N TYR A 83 3.23 16.97 -6.63
CA TYR A 83 3.14 17.44 -8.02
C TYR A 83 1.69 17.72 -8.43
N LEU A 84 0.78 16.77 -8.17
CA LEU A 84 -0.63 16.90 -8.55
C LEU A 84 -1.29 18.14 -7.95
N ILE A 85 -1.11 18.39 -6.65
CA ILE A 85 -1.78 19.49 -5.95
C ILE A 85 -1.24 20.88 -6.35
N THR A 86 -0.02 20.94 -6.92
CA THR A 86 0.61 22.18 -7.37
C THR A 86 0.31 22.55 -8.81
N GLU A 87 -0.24 21.61 -9.60
CA GLU A 87 -0.48 21.83 -11.02
C GLU A 87 -1.65 22.81 -11.22
N PRO A 88 -1.46 23.92 -11.96
CA PRO A 88 -2.53 24.86 -12.24
C PRO A 88 -3.57 24.24 -13.18
N PHE A 89 -4.84 24.59 -13.00
CA PHE A 89 -5.90 24.17 -13.89
C PHE A 89 -6.89 25.31 -14.16
N GLU A 90 -7.59 25.23 -15.29
CA GLU A 90 -8.62 26.20 -15.69
C GLU A 90 -9.83 25.47 -16.27
N VAL A 91 -11.03 25.98 -16.00
CA VAL A 91 -12.26 25.49 -16.63
C VAL A 91 -12.56 26.33 -17.86
N LEU A 92 -12.63 25.68 -19.02
CA LEU A 92 -12.98 26.33 -20.28
C LEU A 92 -14.49 26.23 -20.55
N GLU A 93 -15.06 27.31 -21.07
CA GLU A 93 -16.41 27.35 -21.64
C GLU A 93 -16.30 27.75 -23.11
N GLY A 94 -16.31 26.75 -23.99
CA GLY A 94 -15.82 26.93 -25.36
C GLY A 94 -14.31 27.15 -25.37
N GLU A 95 -13.85 28.24 -25.96
CA GLU A 95 -12.42 28.61 -26.02
C GLU A 95 -12.01 29.59 -24.90
N ALA A 96 -12.96 30.10 -24.11
CA ALA A 96 -12.71 31.11 -23.08
C ALA A 96 -12.61 30.49 -21.68
N VAL A 97 -11.68 31.00 -20.88
CA VAL A 97 -11.55 30.63 -19.46
C VAL A 97 -12.74 31.17 -18.66
N ASN A 98 -13.47 30.29 -17.99
CA ASN A 98 -14.54 30.66 -17.07
C ASN A 98 -14.02 30.70 -15.63
N LYS A 99 -13.62 31.88 -15.18
CA LYS A 99 -13.05 32.11 -13.83
C LYS A 99 -14.00 31.74 -12.68
N GLU A 100 -15.31 31.93 -12.87
CA GLU A 100 -16.30 31.61 -11.83
C GLU A 100 -16.37 30.09 -11.62
N LYS A 101 -16.45 29.32 -12.72
CA LYS A 101 -16.45 27.86 -12.67
C LYS A 101 -15.11 27.32 -12.15
N THR A 102 -13.97 27.87 -12.59
CA THR A 102 -12.65 27.48 -12.05
C THR A 102 -12.62 27.62 -10.53
N ARG A 103 -13.12 28.73 -10.00
CA ARG A 103 -13.15 28.99 -8.55
C ARG A 103 -14.00 27.99 -7.75
N LEU A 104 -14.99 27.34 -8.36
CA LEU A 104 -15.77 26.28 -7.70
C LEU A 104 -14.93 25.02 -7.43
N PHE A 105 -13.93 24.77 -8.25
CA PHE A 105 -13.00 23.65 -8.14
C PHE A 105 -11.73 24.02 -7.34
N GLU A 106 -11.45 25.30 -7.12
CA GLU A 106 -10.38 25.78 -6.22
C GLU A 106 -10.77 25.58 -4.73
N ARG A 107 -11.12 24.35 -4.38
CA ARG A 107 -11.63 23.94 -3.07
C ARG A 107 -11.03 22.62 -2.62
N PRO A 108 -10.86 22.39 -1.30
CA PRO A 108 -10.24 21.16 -0.77
C PRO A 108 -10.89 19.86 -1.28
N TRP A 109 -12.22 19.83 -1.41
CA TRP A 109 -12.93 18.64 -1.89
C TRP A 109 -12.49 18.21 -3.28
N PHE A 110 -12.16 19.16 -4.16
CA PHE A 110 -11.73 18.86 -5.52
C PHE A 110 -10.31 18.33 -5.54
N THR A 111 -9.42 18.91 -4.72
CA THR A 111 -8.07 18.38 -4.50
C THR A 111 -8.12 16.92 -4.01
N HIS A 112 -8.99 16.60 -3.06
CA HIS A 112 -9.16 15.22 -2.61
C HIS A 112 -9.72 14.32 -3.73
N PHE A 113 -10.67 14.80 -4.52
CA PHE A 113 -11.21 14.06 -5.66
C PHE A 113 -10.14 13.73 -6.71
N ILE A 114 -9.35 14.72 -7.14
CA ILE A 114 -8.29 14.46 -8.14
C ILE A 114 -7.21 13.54 -7.60
N THR A 115 -6.89 13.60 -6.30
CA THR A 115 -5.99 12.65 -5.65
C THR A 115 -6.55 11.23 -5.67
N ILE A 116 -7.85 11.05 -5.37
CA ILE A 116 -8.52 9.75 -5.49
C ILE A 116 -8.48 9.24 -6.93
N ALA A 117 -8.75 10.12 -7.90
CA ALA A 117 -8.72 9.78 -9.32
C ALA A 117 -7.32 9.33 -9.76
N MET A 118 -6.26 10.06 -9.39
CA MET A 118 -4.87 9.68 -9.66
C MET A 118 -4.55 8.29 -9.08
N TYR A 119 -5.05 7.99 -7.88
CA TYR A 119 -4.81 6.69 -7.25
C TYR A 119 -5.55 5.52 -7.87
N THR A 120 -6.52 5.75 -8.74
CA THR A 120 -7.22 4.64 -9.41
C THR A 120 -6.36 3.88 -10.42
N ASP A 121 -5.20 4.41 -10.80
CA ASP A 121 -4.19 3.66 -11.56
C ASP A 121 -3.45 2.61 -10.70
N PHE A 122 -3.30 2.92 -9.40
CA PHE A 122 -2.58 2.09 -8.45
C PHE A 122 -3.49 1.02 -7.88
N TRP A 123 -4.65 1.48 -7.40
CA TRP A 123 -5.71 0.61 -6.99
C TRP A 123 -6.42 0.04 -8.22
N GLU A 124 -7.29 -0.92 -7.99
CA GLU A 124 -8.27 -1.40 -8.97
C GLU A 124 -9.48 -0.45 -8.98
N TYR A 125 -10.68 -0.99 -9.23
CA TYR A 125 -11.94 -0.26 -9.12
C TYR A 125 -12.15 0.43 -7.77
N THR A 126 -12.44 1.73 -7.82
CA THR A 126 -12.67 2.60 -6.66
C THR A 126 -13.93 3.41 -6.87
N ILE A 127 -14.69 3.67 -5.79
CA ILE A 127 -15.81 4.63 -5.84
C ILE A 127 -15.42 5.85 -5.01
N ALA A 128 -15.49 7.04 -5.61
CA ALA A 128 -15.43 8.30 -4.89
C ALA A 128 -16.85 8.67 -4.42
N GLU A 129 -17.05 8.85 -3.11
CA GLU A 129 -18.31 9.32 -2.55
C GLU A 129 -18.18 10.80 -2.18
N PHE A 130 -18.95 11.64 -2.87
CA PHE A 130 -19.03 13.07 -2.59
C PHE A 130 -19.81 13.28 -1.30
N GLN A 131 -19.21 13.90 -0.28
CA GLN A 131 -19.80 14.08 1.04
C GLN A 131 -20.87 15.18 1.04
N GLU A 132 -21.46 15.52 2.19
CA GLU A 132 -22.56 16.49 2.24
C GLU A 132 -22.19 17.83 1.61
N GLN A 133 -23.20 18.55 1.11
CA GLN A 133 -23.03 19.93 0.67
C GLN A 133 -23.27 20.89 1.84
N ASP A 134 -22.52 21.99 1.87
CA ASP A 134 -22.69 23.10 2.80
C ASP A 134 -23.90 23.98 2.43
N GLU A 135 -24.12 25.07 3.17
CA GLU A 135 -25.22 26.01 2.93
C GLU A 135 -25.16 26.71 1.56
N LYS A 136 -23.98 26.71 0.92
CA LYS A 136 -23.74 27.31 -0.40
C LYS A 136 -23.84 26.28 -1.53
N GLY A 137 -24.07 25.00 -1.21
CA GLY A 137 -24.11 23.92 -2.18
C GLY A 137 -22.73 23.35 -2.54
N GLU A 138 -21.66 23.77 -1.85
CA GLU A 138 -20.30 23.23 -2.07
C GLU A 138 -20.14 21.91 -1.32
N PHE A 139 -19.51 20.91 -1.94
CA PHE A 139 -19.20 19.66 -1.25
C PHE A 139 -18.22 19.90 -0.10
N THR A 140 -18.52 19.35 1.06
CA THR A 140 -17.66 19.43 2.25
C THR A 140 -16.39 18.61 2.08
N ASP A 141 -16.45 17.49 1.36
CA ASP A 141 -15.33 16.58 1.11
C ASP A 141 -15.65 15.57 0.00
N VAL A 142 -14.64 14.85 -0.49
CA VAL A 142 -14.79 13.64 -1.33
C VAL A 142 -13.92 12.54 -0.75
N LYS A 143 -14.50 11.36 -0.52
CA LYS A 143 -13.81 10.25 0.15
C LYS A 143 -13.86 8.99 -0.68
N VAL A 144 -12.85 8.14 -0.52
CA VAL A 144 -12.91 6.77 -1.04
C VAL A 144 -14.01 6.02 -0.29
N PHE A 145 -15.00 5.52 -1.03
CA PHE A 145 -15.96 4.58 -0.50
C PHE A 145 -15.23 3.28 -0.10
N PRO A 146 -15.49 2.69 1.08
CA PRO A 146 -14.76 1.50 1.55
C PRO A 146 -14.76 0.36 0.53
N ARG A 147 -13.60 0.09 -0.10
CA ARG A 147 -13.47 -0.81 -1.26
C ARG A 147 -13.95 -2.24 -0.98
N LYS A 148 -13.74 -2.73 0.25
CA LYS A 148 -14.18 -4.06 0.72
C LYS A 148 -15.71 -4.25 0.70
N HIS A 149 -16.45 -3.15 0.68
CA HIS A 149 -17.91 -3.14 0.60
C HIS A 149 -18.45 -3.01 -0.81
N VAL A 150 -17.59 -3.02 -1.83
CA VAL A 150 -17.97 -2.82 -3.22
C VAL A 150 -17.79 -4.10 -4.01
N ARG A 151 -18.86 -4.50 -4.69
CA ARG A 151 -18.88 -5.57 -5.70
C ARG A 151 -18.97 -4.91 -7.06
N PRO A 152 -17.85 -4.82 -7.80
CA PRO A 152 -17.79 -3.90 -8.92
C PRO A 152 -18.43 -4.47 -10.18
N PHE A 153 -18.32 -5.78 -10.43
CA PHE A 153 -18.97 -6.46 -11.56
C PHE A 153 -20.50 -6.39 -11.49
N GLU A 154 -21.07 -6.58 -10.29
CA GLU A 154 -22.50 -6.55 -10.04
C GLU A 154 -23.04 -5.13 -9.76
N LYS A 155 -22.14 -4.15 -9.63
CA LYS A 155 -22.43 -2.80 -9.17
C LYS A 155 -23.28 -2.76 -7.90
N GLN A 156 -22.82 -3.47 -6.87
CA GLN A 156 -23.49 -3.53 -5.56
C GLN A 156 -22.60 -3.02 -4.42
N ILE A 157 -23.26 -2.48 -3.40
CA ILE A 157 -22.67 -2.13 -2.10
C ILE A 157 -23.21 -3.11 -1.06
N VAL A 158 -22.32 -3.80 -0.37
CA VAL A 158 -22.67 -4.73 0.73
C VAL A 158 -22.46 -4.08 2.09
N ILE A 159 -23.35 -4.35 3.05
CA ILE A 159 -23.27 -3.75 4.39
C ILE A 159 -22.14 -4.38 5.20
N ASN A 160 -22.00 -5.70 5.13
CA ASN A 160 -20.83 -6.43 5.60
C ASN A 160 -20.05 -7.00 4.42
N PRO A 161 -18.70 -7.04 4.47
CA PRO A 161 -17.91 -7.60 3.38
C PRO A 161 -18.18 -9.08 3.10
N SER A 162 -18.79 -9.82 4.02
CA SER A 162 -19.18 -11.23 3.81
C SER A 162 -20.59 -11.42 3.22
N ASP A 163 -21.36 -10.34 3.04
CA ASP A 163 -22.71 -10.45 2.49
C ASP A 163 -22.64 -10.83 0.99
N ARG A 164 -23.61 -11.65 0.56
CA ARG A 164 -23.75 -12.08 -0.85
C ARG A 164 -24.54 -11.11 -1.70
N GLU A 165 -25.55 -10.48 -1.10
CA GLU A 165 -26.41 -9.52 -1.77
C GLU A 165 -26.19 -8.13 -1.18
N GLY A 166 -26.24 -7.12 -2.05
CA GLY A 166 -26.04 -5.73 -1.66
C GLY A 166 -27.09 -4.79 -2.24
N ILE A 167 -26.94 -3.52 -1.88
CA ILE A 167 -27.68 -2.41 -2.47
C ILE A 167 -27.06 -2.15 -3.84
N SER A 168 -27.81 -2.45 -4.91
CA SER A 168 -27.39 -2.07 -6.26
C SER A 168 -27.34 -0.54 -6.42
N TYR A 169 -26.24 -0.05 -6.98
CA TYR A 169 -26.04 1.35 -7.34
C TYR A 169 -26.07 1.58 -8.85
N ASP A 170 -26.32 0.54 -9.66
CA ASP A 170 -26.40 0.66 -11.12
C ASP A 170 -27.56 1.58 -11.52
N GLY A 171 -27.23 2.63 -12.28
CA GLY A 171 -28.17 3.69 -12.67
C GLY A 171 -28.60 4.61 -11.53
N LYS A 172 -28.01 4.47 -10.33
CA LYS A 172 -28.29 5.27 -9.13
C LYS A 172 -27.04 5.94 -8.58
N GLU A 173 -25.93 5.90 -9.33
CA GLU A 173 -24.64 6.46 -8.94
C GLU A 173 -24.79 7.93 -8.51
N PHE A 174 -25.46 8.72 -9.34
CA PHE A 174 -25.71 10.14 -9.08
C PHE A 174 -26.61 10.38 -7.86
N ASP A 175 -27.70 9.61 -7.72
CA ASP A 175 -28.61 9.69 -6.56
C ASP A 175 -27.91 9.28 -5.25
N PHE A 176 -26.85 8.48 -5.33
CA PHE A 176 -26.06 8.07 -4.18
C PHE A 176 -24.80 8.91 -3.97
N PHE A 177 -24.56 9.93 -4.82
CA PHE A 177 -23.36 10.76 -4.81
C PHE A 177 -22.07 9.93 -4.97
N LEU A 178 -22.16 8.86 -5.75
CA LEU A 178 -21.07 7.93 -6.04
C LEU A 178 -20.55 8.19 -7.44
N LEU A 179 -19.23 8.21 -7.57
CA LEU A 179 -18.54 8.25 -8.86
C LEU A 179 -17.59 7.05 -8.95
N PRO A 180 -17.99 6.00 -9.68
CA PRO A 180 -17.10 4.91 -10.07
C PRO A 180 -15.88 5.40 -10.86
N LEU A 181 -14.71 4.88 -10.53
CA LEU A 181 -13.42 5.18 -11.15
C LEU A 181 -12.60 3.88 -11.26
N GLY A 182 -11.71 3.83 -12.25
CA GLY A 182 -10.89 2.64 -12.54
C GLY A 182 -11.67 1.52 -13.24
N ASP A 183 -11.05 0.35 -13.33
CA ASP A 183 -11.53 -0.80 -14.09
C ASP A 183 -11.55 -2.04 -13.18
N PRO A 184 -12.69 -2.74 -13.01
CA PRO A 184 -12.75 -3.96 -12.23
C PRO A 184 -12.04 -5.16 -12.85
N GLU A 185 -11.77 -5.14 -14.15
CA GLU A 185 -11.03 -6.20 -14.85
C GLU A 185 -9.50 -6.00 -14.75
N ASN A 186 -9.06 -4.94 -14.07
CA ASN A 186 -7.65 -4.61 -13.90
C ASN A 186 -7.28 -4.56 -12.41
N PRO A 187 -6.31 -5.38 -11.95
CA PRO A 187 -5.89 -5.39 -10.56
C PRO A 187 -5.11 -4.12 -10.14
N GLY A 188 -4.73 -3.26 -11.08
CA GLY A 188 -4.01 -2.01 -10.83
C GLY A 188 -2.51 -2.20 -10.61
N LYS A 189 -1.75 -1.09 -10.62
CA LYS A 189 -0.28 -1.14 -10.45
C LYS A 189 0.15 -1.67 -9.07
N LEU A 190 -0.73 -1.64 -8.08
CA LEU A 190 -0.44 -2.19 -6.76
C LEU A 190 -0.17 -3.68 -6.78
N GLU A 191 -0.63 -4.44 -7.77
CA GLU A 191 -0.24 -5.85 -7.91
C GLU A 191 1.28 -5.98 -8.00
N SER A 192 1.88 -5.22 -8.92
CA SER A 192 3.32 -5.24 -9.15
C SER A 192 4.08 -4.64 -7.97
N ILE A 193 3.60 -3.53 -7.40
CA ILE A 193 4.21 -2.92 -6.21
C ILE A 193 4.17 -3.88 -5.01
N THR A 194 3.07 -4.59 -4.80
CA THR A 194 2.93 -5.55 -3.72
C THR A 194 3.92 -6.71 -3.88
N ARG A 195 4.18 -7.17 -5.10
CA ARG A 195 5.24 -8.16 -5.38
C ARG A 195 6.61 -7.66 -4.94
N GLU A 196 6.98 -6.43 -5.28
CA GLU A 196 8.25 -5.82 -4.87
C GLU A 196 8.33 -5.67 -3.35
N VAL A 197 7.25 -5.23 -2.68
CA VAL A 197 7.18 -5.12 -1.22
C VAL A 197 7.36 -6.49 -0.54
N ILE A 198 6.78 -7.56 -1.09
CA ILE A 198 6.95 -8.93 -0.58
C ILE A 198 8.43 -9.34 -0.67
N TRP A 199 9.07 -9.19 -1.83
CA TRP A 199 10.48 -9.55 -2.00
C TRP A 199 11.42 -8.71 -1.14
N LYS A 200 11.19 -7.41 -1.07
CA LYS A 200 11.91 -6.49 -0.18
C LYS A 200 11.82 -6.91 1.28
N THR A 201 10.64 -7.32 1.73
CA THR A 201 10.42 -7.77 3.12
C THR A 201 11.21 -9.03 3.41
N PHE A 202 11.16 -10.03 2.52
CA PHE A 202 11.96 -11.25 2.66
C PHE A 202 13.47 -10.97 2.65
N ALA A 203 13.94 -10.14 1.72
CA ALA A 203 15.35 -9.76 1.65
C ALA A 203 15.83 -9.09 2.94
N ARG A 204 15.02 -8.22 3.55
CA ARG A 204 15.33 -7.58 4.85
C ARG A 204 15.33 -8.60 6.00
N SER A 205 14.40 -9.54 6.01
CA SER A 205 14.37 -10.63 7.00
C SER A 205 15.59 -11.53 6.90
N ASP A 206 15.93 -12.00 5.69
CA ASP A 206 17.10 -12.84 5.44
C ASP A 206 18.40 -12.09 5.76
N TRP A 207 18.47 -10.80 5.42
CA TRP A 207 19.58 -9.95 5.81
C TRP A 207 19.74 -9.88 7.33
N SER A 208 18.65 -9.70 8.07
CA SER A 208 18.67 -9.66 9.53
C SER A 208 19.12 -10.99 10.13
N GLU A 209 18.54 -12.12 9.69
CA GLU A 209 18.89 -13.46 10.17
C GLU A 209 20.35 -13.80 9.85
N TYR A 210 20.81 -13.44 8.66
CA TYR A 210 22.20 -13.63 8.26
C TYR A 210 23.15 -12.85 9.16
N ASN A 211 22.88 -11.57 9.40
CA ASN A 211 23.73 -10.73 10.26
C ASN A 211 23.69 -11.18 11.73
N GLU A 212 22.56 -11.69 12.20
CA GLU A 212 22.46 -12.26 13.55
C GLU A 212 23.35 -13.51 13.69
N ARG A 213 23.33 -14.40 12.69
CA ARG A 213 24.10 -15.66 12.72
C ARG A 213 25.57 -15.48 12.43
N PHE A 214 25.93 -14.61 11.47
CA PHE A 214 27.27 -14.55 10.91
C PHE A 214 27.93 -13.17 11.02
N GLY A 215 27.19 -12.13 11.38
CA GLY A 215 27.72 -10.77 11.55
C GLY A 215 28.51 -10.60 12.84
N LYS A 216 28.41 -11.54 13.78
CA LYS A 216 29.14 -11.55 15.05
C LYS A 216 30.38 -12.45 14.96
N PRO A 217 31.56 -11.99 15.41
CA PRO A 217 32.76 -12.83 15.42
C PRO A 217 32.63 -13.95 16.46
N LEU A 218 33.15 -15.14 16.12
CA LEU A 218 33.33 -16.22 17.08
C LEU A 218 34.57 -15.95 17.94
N LEU A 219 34.48 -16.20 19.24
CA LEU A 219 35.65 -16.17 20.12
C LEU A 219 36.28 -17.56 20.19
N ASP A 220 37.59 -17.63 19.93
CA ASP A 220 38.39 -18.84 20.06
C ASP A 220 39.40 -18.66 21.22
N PHE A 221 39.25 -19.47 22.26
CA PHE A 221 40.16 -19.51 23.40
C PHE A 221 40.97 -20.80 23.36
N ALA A 222 42.25 -20.69 23.01
CA ALA A 222 43.21 -21.77 23.19
C ALA A 222 43.74 -21.78 24.63
N ILE A 223 43.72 -22.94 25.28
CA ILE A 223 44.15 -23.11 26.67
C ILE A 223 45.21 -24.20 26.78
N ASP A 224 46.27 -23.92 27.56
CA ASP A 224 47.35 -24.87 27.88
C ASP A 224 47.28 -25.22 29.38
N THR A 225 46.15 -25.75 29.82
CA THR A 225 45.93 -26.05 31.24
C THR A 225 44.92 -27.17 31.40
N THR A 226 45.22 -28.08 32.33
CA THR A 226 44.30 -29.13 32.78
C THR A 226 43.64 -28.77 34.12
N ASN A 227 43.86 -27.56 34.65
CA ASN A 227 43.27 -27.10 35.90
C ASN A 227 41.81 -26.68 35.69
N GLU A 228 40.87 -27.42 36.28
CA GLU A 228 39.42 -27.18 36.16
C GLU A 228 38.99 -25.77 36.60
N GLU A 229 39.66 -25.16 37.58
CA GLU A 229 39.33 -23.79 38.03
C GLU A 229 39.66 -22.76 36.94
N GLU A 230 40.82 -22.90 36.27
CA GLU A 230 41.23 -22.00 35.20
C GLU A 230 40.38 -22.17 33.94
N VAL A 231 39.91 -23.39 33.65
CA VAL A 231 38.97 -23.64 32.54
C VAL A 231 37.65 -22.90 32.81
N LYS A 232 37.12 -23.04 34.03
CA LYS A 232 35.85 -22.42 34.41
C LYS A 232 35.91 -20.89 34.41
N GLU A 233 37.02 -20.30 34.86
CA GLU A 233 37.23 -18.84 34.75
C GLU A 233 37.20 -18.37 33.29
N LYS A 234 37.82 -19.14 32.38
CA LYS A 234 37.82 -18.83 30.95
C LYS A 234 36.44 -19.03 30.30
N GLU A 235 35.66 -20.03 30.73
CA GLU A 235 34.25 -20.18 30.35
C GLU A 235 33.41 -18.98 30.78
N GLU A 236 33.57 -18.53 32.03
CA GLU A 236 32.88 -17.36 32.56
C GLU A 236 33.30 -16.07 31.83
N MET A 237 34.59 -15.91 31.51
CA MET A 237 35.09 -14.80 30.70
C MET A 237 34.51 -14.83 29.28
N ALA A 238 34.48 -16.00 28.64
CA ALA A 238 33.93 -16.18 27.29
C ALA A 238 32.43 -15.88 27.25
N ALA A 239 31.68 -16.36 28.24
CA ALA A 239 30.25 -16.09 28.39
C ALA A 239 29.95 -14.60 28.68
N ASN A 240 30.82 -13.92 29.45
CA ASN A 240 30.67 -12.50 29.77
C ASN A 240 31.09 -11.56 28.63
N PHE A 241 31.91 -12.02 27.68
CA PHE A 241 32.40 -11.20 26.56
C PHE A 241 31.28 -10.83 25.56
N GLY A 242 30.12 -11.49 25.60
CA GLY A 242 28.90 -11.04 24.92
C GLY A 242 28.01 -12.16 24.38
N THR A 243 27.03 -11.79 23.56
CA THR A 243 26.08 -12.73 22.90
C THR A 243 26.70 -13.54 21.74
N ASN A 244 28.03 -13.52 21.61
CA ASN A 244 28.73 -14.23 20.55
C ASN A 244 28.87 -15.71 20.92
N GLY A 245 28.94 -16.59 19.92
CA GLY A 245 29.40 -17.96 20.15
C GLY A 245 30.88 -17.98 20.55
N TRP A 246 31.25 -18.92 21.40
CA TRP A 246 32.62 -19.13 21.84
C TRP A 246 33.01 -20.61 21.78
N ILE A 247 34.29 -20.88 21.60
CA ILE A 247 34.89 -22.20 21.66
C ILE A 247 36.11 -22.13 22.58
N ILE A 248 36.24 -23.12 23.46
CA ILE A 248 37.43 -23.35 24.27
C ILE A 248 38.03 -24.66 23.78
N ARG A 249 39.33 -24.66 23.48
CA ARG A 249 40.07 -25.81 22.96
C ARG A 249 41.46 -25.88 23.55
N ASP A 250 42.06 -27.06 23.52
CA ASP A 250 43.48 -27.21 23.81
C ASP A 250 44.32 -26.50 22.73
N VAL A 251 45.53 -26.08 23.07
CA VAL A 251 46.48 -25.47 22.13
C VAL A 251 46.86 -26.43 20.99
N GLU A 252 46.90 -27.73 21.29
CA GLU A 252 47.21 -28.78 20.30
C GLU A 252 46.01 -29.13 19.39
N GLU A 253 44.80 -28.70 19.74
CA GLU A 253 43.59 -28.94 18.96
C GLU A 253 43.38 -27.83 17.93
N ASP A 254 43.13 -28.21 16.67
CA ASP A 254 42.76 -27.27 15.62
C ASP A 254 41.24 -27.29 15.41
N VAL A 255 40.61 -26.12 15.55
CA VAL A 255 39.18 -25.94 15.31
C VAL A 255 38.99 -25.28 13.96
N ASN A 256 38.63 -26.11 12.98
CA ASN A 256 38.28 -25.65 11.64
C ASN A 256 36.84 -25.12 11.63
N ILE A 257 36.69 -23.81 11.85
CA ILE A 257 35.42 -23.12 11.61
C ILE A 257 35.28 -22.94 10.09
N VAL A 258 34.48 -23.81 9.46
CA VAL A 258 34.13 -23.64 8.05
C VAL A 258 33.16 -22.46 7.94
N GLN A 259 33.69 -21.24 7.82
CA GLN A 259 32.90 -20.07 7.50
C GLN A 259 32.31 -20.23 6.09
N THR A 260 31.06 -20.70 6.04
CA THR A 260 30.26 -20.74 4.81
C THR A 260 29.72 -19.34 4.47
N ALA A 261 29.82 -18.41 5.42
CA ALA A 261 29.26 -17.07 5.38
C ALA A 261 30.32 -16.07 4.87
N SER A 262 30.06 -15.39 3.75
CA SER A 262 30.92 -14.36 3.19
C SER A 262 30.29 -12.98 3.32
N ARG A 263 31.08 -11.90 3.39
CA ARG A 263 30.54 -10.51 3.36
C ARG A 263 29.64 -10.26 2.15
N ALA A 264 30.00 -10.84 1.00
CA ALA A 264 29.21 -10.79 -0.23
C ALA A 264 27.78 -11.35 -0.04
N SER A 265 27.58 -12.33 0.85
CA SER A 265 26.26 -12.89 1.11
C SER A 265 25.34 -11.92 1.85
N ALA A 266 25.86 -11.12 2.78
CA ALA A 266 25.09 -10.06 3.43
C ALA A 266 24.76 -8.91 2.47
N GLU A 267 25.71 -8.52 1.62
CA GLU A 267 25.51 -7.44 0.64
C GLU A 267 24.42 -7.80 -0.37
N ASN A 268 24.36 -9.04 -0.85
CA ASN A 268 23.34 -9.49 -1.80
C ASN A 268 21.90 -9.25 -1.31
N PHE A 269 21.59 -9.51 -0.04
CA PHE A 269 20.25 -9.29 0.49
C PHE A 269 19.90 -7.80 0.56
N LYS A 270 20.87 -6.96 0.93
CA LYS A 270 20.69 -5.51 0.94
C LYS A 270 20.48 -4.98 -0.48
N ASP A 271 21.28 -5.43 -1.43
CA ASP A 271 21.19 -5.01 -2.83
C ASP A 271 19.86 -5.42 -3.45
N MET A 272 19.34 -6.60 -3.10
CA MET A 272 17.99 -7.02 -3.49
C MET A 272 16.91 -6.07 -2.93
N ALA A 273 17.02 -5.68 -1.65
CA ALA A 273 16.05 -4.75 -1.05
C ALA A 273 16.09 -3.37 -1.73
N LEU A 274 17.29 -2.87 -2.06
CA LEU A 274 17.45 -1.61 -2.81
C LEU A 274 16.92 -1.71 -4.23
N PHE A 275 17.17 -2.83 -4.92
CA PHE A 275 16.62 -3.08 -6.24
C PHE A 275 15.08 -3.05 -6.25
N CYS A 276 14.44 -3.63 -5.24
CA CYS A 276 12.98 -3.57 -5.08
C CYS A 276 12.50 -2.13 -4.88
N ASP A 277 13.21 -1.33 -4.07
CA ASP A 277 12.89 0.09 -3.87
C ASP A 277 12.96 0.89 -5.18
N ASP A 278 13.96 0.62 -6.02
CA ASP A 278 14.07 1.20 -7.37
C ASP A 278 12.91 0.80 -8.29
N GLN A 279 12.46 -0.47 -8.24
CA GLN A 279 11.30 -0.92 -9.02
C GLN A 279 10.02 -0.23 -8.56
N ILE A 280 9.82 -0.08 -7.25
CA ILE A 280 8.68 0.67 -6.69
C ILE A 280 8.69 2.11 -7.20
N ALA A 281 9.83 2.80 -7.17
CA ALA A 281 9.94 4.17 -7.69
C ALA A 281 9.60 4.27 -9.19
N LYS A 282 10.10 3.33 -10.01
CA LYS A 282 9.74 3.22 -11.44
C LYS A 282 8.24 3.01 -11.65
N LEU A 283 7.63 2.10 -10.90
CA LEU A 283 6.21 1.78 -11.03
C LEU A 283 5.31 2.97 -10.63
N MET A 284 5.75 3.77 -9.66
CA MET A 284 4.97 4.91 -9.16
C MET A 284 5.16 6.18 -9.99
N ASN A 285 6.41 6.57 -10.24
CA ASN A 285 6.73 7.89 -10.81
C ASN A 285 7.44 7.80 -12.18
N GLY A 286 7.65 6.59 -12.73
CA GLY A 286 8.26 6.39 -14.05
C GLY A 286 9.76 6.67 -14.12
N GLN A 287 10.41 6.97 -12.99
CA GLN A 287 11.83 7.32 -12.91
C GLN A 287 12.45 6.89 -11.56
N THR A 288 13.75 6.60 -11.56
CA THR A 288 14.55 6.28 -10.35
C THR A 288 15.48 7.44 -9.91
N GLY A 289 15.33 8.65 -10.46
CA GLY A 289 16.41 9.65 -10.45
C GLY A 289 16.04 11.05 -9.95
N THR A 290 15.38 11.19 -8.81
CA THR A 290 15.27 12.53 -8.16
C THR A 290 15.43 12.52 -6.63
N SER A 291 15.55 11.35 -6.00
CA SER A 291 15.66 11.25 -4.54
C SER A 291 17.05 10.75 -4.07
N ASP A 292 17.80 10.03 -4.91
CA ASP A 292 19.06 9.36 -4.54
C ASP A 292 20.27 9.78 -5.40
N GLU A 293 20.21 10.93 -6.07
CA GLU A 293 21.46 11.57 -6.51
C GLU A 293 22.20 12.07 -5.26
N LYS A 294 23.02 11.16 -4.69
CA LYS A 294 24.14 11.54 -3.86
C LYS A 294 24.97 12.53 -4.66
N SER A 295 24.80 13.81 -4.34
CA SER A 295 25.73 14.86 -4.72
C SER A 295 27.11 14.46 -4.20
N PHE A 296 27.94 13.94 -5.10
CA PHE A 296 29.37 13.80 -4.89
C PHE A 296 30.07 15.13 -5.19
#